data_AF-A0A7X8IUY1-F1
#
_entry.id   AF-A0A7X8IUY1-F1
#
_cell.length_a   1.000
_cell.length_b   1.000
_cell.length_c   1.000
_cell.angle_alpha   90.00
_cell.angle_beta   90.00
_cell.angle_gamma   90.00
#
_symmetry.space_group_name_H-M   'P 1'
#
loop_
_entity.id
_entity.type
_entity.pdbx_description
1 polymer ?
#
loop_
_entity_poly.entity_id
_entity_poly.type
_entity_poly.pdbx_seq_one_letter_code
_entity_poly.pdbx_strand_id
1 'polypeptide(L)'
;MQTSIFENDDAMPTVVKTAATKVLPRFTDSNDDSGLSASAVQLAAAFGDTGTFKSIMAKKDPERDEAEKKLVASFQRNLELLVQKTWVEKADESMKEDMLARIGALCKNLSRYDYHTSLSEFLPVLHDVVYLLFGTLAKSDSFLEYAVRIDPDFGFFWYYINSLPPHKEWSEEKCRAAVLLGICFLANF
;
A
#
# COMPACT_ATOMS: atom_id res chain seq x y z
N MET A 1 -11.47 16.60 -5.24
CA MET A 1 -10.91 17.00 -6.56
C MET A 1 -10.02 15.90 -7.16
N GLN A 2 -9.29 15.11 -6.37
CA GLN A 2 -8.40 14.04 -6.87
C GLN A 2 -9.08 12.78 -7.44
N THR A 3 -10.31 12.42 -7.02
CA THR A 3 -11.01 11.24 -7.59
C THR A 3 -11.39 11.37 -9.05
N SER A 4 -11.51 12.61 -9.56
CA SER A 4 -11.93 12.91 -10.93
C SER A 4 -11.03 12.29 -12.00
N ILE A 5 -9.75 12.05 -11.68
CA ILE A 5 -8.81 11.38 -12.57
C ILE A 5 -9.22 9.92 -12.86
N PHE A 6 -9.80 9.24 -11.87
CA PHE A 6 -10.26 7.86 -12.01
C PHE A 6 -11.63 7.77 -12.67
N GLU A 7 -12.40 8.87 -12.69
CA GLU A 7 -13.76 8.90 -13.19
C GLU A 7 -13.85 9.25 -14.67
N ASN A 8 -13.04 10.21 -15.11
CA ASN A 8 -13.17 10.87 -16.41
C ASN A 8 -12.33 10.24 -17.52
N ASP A 9 -11.50 9.26 -17.21
CA ASP A 9 -10.71 8.51 -18.20
C ASP A 9 -11.45 7.22 -18.60
N ASP A 10 -11.90 7.15 -19.85
CA ASP A 10 -12.59 5.98 -20.41
C ASP A 10 -11.67 4.75 -20.57
N ALA A 11 -10.34 4.96 -20.60
CA ALA A 11 -9.36 3.88 -20.64
C ALA A 11 -9.04 3.31 -19.25
N MET A 12 -9.54 3.93 -18.18
CA MET A 12 -9.31 3.49 -16.81
C MET A 12 -9.87 2.08 -16.58
N PRO A 13 -9.07 1.12 -16.09
CA PRO A 13 -9.56 -0.20 -15.74
C PRO A 13 -10.73 -0.10 -14.75
N THR A 14 -11.83 -0.80 -15.05
CA THR A 14 -13.05 -0.75 -14.24
C THR A 14 -12.80 -1.14 -12.78
N VAL A 15 -11.86 -2.06 -12.55
CA VAL A 15 -11.44 -2.50 -11.22
C VAL A 15 -10.82 -1.34 -10.44
N VAL A 16 -9.84 -0.63 -11.02
CA VAL A 16 -9.19 0.55 -10.42
C VAL A 16 -10.19 1.67 -10.17
N LYS A 17 -11.01 2.01 -11.18
CA LYS A 17 -12.06 3.03 -11.06
C LYS A 17 -13.00 2.74 -9.89
N THR A 18 -13.47 1.50 -9.78
CA THR A 18 -14.37 1.07 -8.70
C THR A 18 -13.67 1.11 -7.34
N ALA A 19 -12.41 0.66 -7.29
CA ALA A 19 -11.62 0.64 -6.07
C ALA A 19 -11.42 2.06 -5.52
N ALA A 20 -10.99 3.00 -6.37
CA ALA A 20 -10.74 4.38 -5.98
C ALA A 20 -12.00 5.16 -5.58
N THR A 21 -13.09 5.02 -6.35
CA THR A 21 -14.27 5.89 -6.21
C THR A 21 -15.33 5.35 -5.25
N LYS A 22 -15.35 4.04 -4.99
CA LYS A 22 -16.40 3.39 -4.19
C LYS A 22 -15.84 2.58 -3.03
N VAL A 23 -14.85 1.72 -3.30
CA VAL A 23 -14.37 0.75 -2.30
C VAL A 23 -13.50 1.42 -1.24
N LEU A 24 -12.58 2.30 -1.65
CA LEU A 24 -11.70 3.02 -0.72
C LEU A 24 -12.50 3.93 0.23
N PRO A 25 -13.45 4.78 -0.24
CA PRO A 25 -14.33 5.51 0.67
C PRO A 25 -15.09 4.61 1.64
N ARG A 26 -15.64 3.49 1.15
CA ARG A 26 -16.32 2.52 2.02
C ARG A 26 -15.38 1.92 3.06
N PHE A 27 -14.13 1.62 2.70
CA PHE A 27 -13.11 1.12 3.63
C PHE A 27 -12.80 2.17 4.71
N THR A 28 -12.60 3.43 4.32
CA THR A 28 -12.29 4.51 5.27
C THR A 28 -13.46 4.84 6.19
N ASP A 29 -14.69 4.70 5.71
CA ASP A 29 -15.91 5.03 6.47
C ASP A 29 -16.45 3.84 7.29
N SER A 30 -15.95 2.62 7.04
CA SER A 30 -16.40 1.42 7.75
C SER A 30 -16.03 1.47 9.23
N ASN A 31 -17.01 1.21 10.09
CA ASN A 31 -16.86 1.08 11.54
C ASN A 31 -17.17 -0.34 12.05
N ASP A 32 -17.60 -1.25 11.17
CA ASP A 32 -17.81 -2.65 11.50
C ASP A 32 -16.81 -3.57 10.77
N ASP A 33 -16.52 -4.72 11.37
CA ASP A 33 -15.51 -5.67 10.89
C ASP A 33 -15.89 -6.31 9.55
N SER A 34 -17.18 -6.46 9.27
CA SER A 34 -17.67 -7.13 8.06
C SER A 34 -17.52 -6.23 6.82
N GLY A 35 -17.92 -4.96 6.94
CA GLY A 35 -17.72 -3.93 5.93
C GLY A 35 -16.23 -3.66 5.67
N LEU A 36 -15.42 -3.68 6.74
CA LEU A 36 -13.97 -3.52 6.67
C LEU A 36 -13.34 -4.65 5.85
N SER A 37 -13.59 -5.90 6.24
CA SER A 37 -13.01 -7.07 5.59
C SER A 37 -13.43 -7.20 4.13
N ALA A 38 -14.71 -6.97 3.83
CA ALA A 38 -15.22 -7.03 2.46
C ALA A 38 -14.59 -5.94 1.56
N SER A 39 -14.37 -4.75 2.10
CA SER A 39 -13.72 -3.66 1.37
C SER A 39 -12.23 -3.92 1.18
N ALA A 40 -11.55 -4.41 2.21
CA ALA A 40 -10.14 -4.76 2.13
C ALA A 40 -9.88 -5.85 1.07
N VAL A 41 -10.69 -6.90 1.02
CA VAL A 41 -10.56 -7.94 -0.03
C VAL A 41 -10.77 -7.37 -1.44
N GLN A 42 -11.71 -6.45 -1.62
CA GLN A 42 -11.94 -5.79 -2.92
C GLN A 42 -10.79 -4.86 -3.31
N LEU A 43 -10.19 -4.14 -2.36
CA LEU A 43 -9.01 -3.32 -2.60
C LEU A 43 -7.79 -4.18 -2.95
N ALA A 44 -7.57 -5.29 -2.24
CA ALA A 44 -6.49 -6.22 -2.53
C ALA A 44 -6.60 -6.80 -3.95
N ALA A 45 -7.82 -7.16 -4.38
CA ALA A 45 -8.05 -7.61 -5.75
C ALA A 45 -7.73 -6.52 -6.80
N ALA A 46 -7.97 -5.24 -6.49
CA ALA A 46 -7.56 -4.12 -7.32
C ALA A 46 -6.04 -3.90 -7.32
N PHE A 47 -5.34 -4.38 -6.30
CA PHE A 47 -3.87 -4.47 -6.24
C PHE A 47 -3.31 -5.79 -6.77
N GLY A 48 -4.10 -6.54 -7.53
CA GLY A 48 -3.65 -7.77 -8.19
C GLY A 48 -3.69 -9.03 -7.33
N ASP A 49 -4.25 -8.99 -6.11
CA ASP A 49 -4.46 -10.21 -5.31
C ASP A 49 -5.42 -11.18 -6.01
N THR A 50 -5.01 -12.45 -6.09
CA THR A 50 -5.81 -13.53 -6.69
C THR A 50 -6.61 -14.32 -5.67
N GLY A 51 -6.87 -13.76 -4.48
CA GLY A 51 -7.69 -14.35 -3.43
C GLY A 51 -6.94 -14.77 -2.16
N THR A 52 -5.62 -14.54 -2.09
CA THR A 52 -4.83 -14.86 -0.88
C THR A 52 -5.17 -13.90 0.25
N PHE A 53 -5.47 -12.64 -0.07
CA PHE A 53 -5.78 -11.63 0.94
C PHE A 53 -7.05 -11.96 1.74
N LYS A 54 -7.95 -12.77 1.18
CA LYS A 54 -9.17 -13.23 1.87
C LYS A 54 -8.86 -14.06 3.12
N SER A 55 -7.83 -14.92 3.10
CA SER A 55 -7.45 -15.71 4.28
C SER A 55 -6.81 -14.83 5.37
N ILE A 56 -6.10 -13.77 4.95
CA ILE A 56 -5.48 -12.78 5.86
C ILE A 56 -6.54 -11.96 6.61
N MET A 57 -7.71 -11.74 6.00
CA MET A 57 -8.87 -11.07 6.62
C MET A 57 -9.81 -12.03 7.37
N ALA A 58 -9.51 -13.33 7.40
CA ALA A 58 -10.31 -14.28 8.17
C ALA A 58 -10.10 -14.09 9.69
N LYS A 59 -10.88 -14.82 10.48
CA LYS A 59 -10.68 -14.87 11.93
C LYS A 59 -9.28 -15.34 12.27
N LYS A 60 -8.77 -14.90 13.42
CA LYS A 60 -7.44 -15.28 13.89
C LYS A 60 -7.32 -16.80 14.05
N ASP A 61 -6.47 -17.39 13.24
CA ASP A 61 -6.06 -18.79 13.30
C ASP A 61 -4.60 -18.92 12.79
N PRO A 62 -3.98 -20.10 12.94
CA PRO A 62 -2.61 -20.30 12.47
C PRO A 62 -2.43 -20.12 10.95
N GLU A 63 -3.49 -20.34 10.15
CA GLU A 63 -3.43 -20.21 8.69
C GLU A 63 -3.35 -18.74 8.26
N ARG A 64 -4.14 -17.87 8.91
CA ARG A 64 -4.10 -16.41 8.76
C ARG A 64 -2.71 -15.88 9.09
N ASP A 65 -2.15 -16.27 10.24
CA ASP A 65 -0.84 -15.80 10.70
C ASP A 65 0.27 -16.24 9.74
N GLU A 66 0.18 -17.44 9.18
CA GLU A 66 1.13 -17.93 8.17
C GLU A 66 0.97 -17.23 6.82
N ALA A 67 -0.26 -16.97 6.37
CA ALA A 67 -0.54 -16.23 5.15
C ALA A 67 0.00 -14.79 5.24
N GLU A 68 -0.18 -14.14 6.38
CA GLU A 68 0.34 -12.80 6.62
C GLU A 68 1.88 -12.78 6.63
N LYS A 69 2.52 -13.72 7.33
CA LYS A 69 4.00 -13.83 7.33
C LYS A 69 4.56 -14.00 5.91
N LYS A 70 3.92 -14.84 5.09
CA LYS A 70 4.31 -15.01 3.69
C LYS A 70 4.16 -13.73 2.89
N LEU A 71 3.07 -12.99 3.10
CA LEU A 71 2.83 -11.71 2.45
C LEU A 71 3.91 -10.68 2.82
N VAL A 72 4.20 -10.52 4.12
CA VAL A 72 5.23 -9.60 4.61
C VAL A 72 6.62 -9.99 4.10
N ALA A 73 6.94 -11.29 4.06
CA ALA A 73 8.22 -11.76 3.52
C ALA A 73 8.35 -11.50 2.01
N SER A 74 7.28 -11.69 1.24
CA SER A 74 7.28 -11.38 -0.19
C SER A 74 7.45 -9.89 -0.44
N PHE A 75 6.71 -9.06 0.30
CA PHE A 75 6.84 -7.61 0.30
C PHE A 75 8.27 -7.15 0.60
N GLN A 76 8.87 -7.65 1.69
CA GLN A 76 10.21 -7.27 2.09
C GLN A 76 11.20 -7.55 0.95
N ARG A 77 11.17 -8.78 0.43
CA ARG A 77 12.06 -9.19 -0.67
C ARG A 77 11.86 -8.34 -1.92
N ASN A 78 10.62 -8.12 -2.33
CA ASN A 78 10.33 -7.36 -3.55
C ASN A 78 10.73 -5.89 -3.40
N LEU A 79 10.44 -5.28 -2.25
CA LEU A 79 10.77 -3.88 -1.99
C LEU A 79 12.29 -3.66 -1.86
N GLU A 80 13.01 -4.57 -1.18
CA GLU A 80 14.46 -4.55 -1.12
C GLU A 80 15.07 -4.69 -2.53
N LEU A 81 14.57 -5.63 -3.33
CA LEU A 81 15.00 -5.80 -4.72
C LEU A 81 14.73 -4.57 -5.58
N LEU A 82 13.56 -3.95 -5.42
CA LEU A 82 13.17 -2.74 -6.13
C LEU A 82 14.16 -1.62 -5.81
N VAL A 83 14.37 -1.32 -4.52
CA VAL A 83 15.32 -0.30 -4.05
C VAL A 83 16.74 -0.61 -4.53
N GLN A 84 17.20 -1.86 -4.41
CA GLN A 84 18.52 -2.29 -4.87
C GLN A 84 18.73 -2.09 -6.38
N LYS A 85 17.69 -2.32 -7.19
CA LYS A 85 17.75 -2.14 -8.65
C LYS A 85 17.56 -0.68 -9.08
N THR A 86 16.96 0.17 -8.25
CA THR A 86 16.84 1.59 -8.54
C THR A 86 18.22 2.22 -8.66
N TRP A 87 18.50 2.78 -9.83
CA TRP A 87 19.69 3.58 -10.04
C TRP A 87 19.52 4.92 -9.33
N VAL A 88 20.51 5.30 -8.54
CA VAL A 88 20.52 6.56 -7.80
C VAL A 88 21.82 7.29 -8.09
N GLU A 89 21.77 8.62 -8.05
CA GLU A 89 22.98 9.43 -8.12
C GLU A 89 23.87 9.16 -6.90
N LYS A 90 25.18 9.42 -7.02
CA LYS A 90 26.13 9.19 -5.92
C LYS A 90 25.75 9.92 -4.62
N ALA A 91 25.09 11.07 -4.74
CA ALA A 91 24.62 11.85 -3.60
C ALA A 91 23.51 11.13 -2.79
N ASP A 92 22.81 10.19 -3.42
CA ASP A 92 21.65 9.48 -2.85
C ASP A 92 21.97 8.02 -2.48
N GLU A 93 23.22 7.56 -2.64
CA GLU A 93 23.64 6.20 -2.23
C GLU A 93 23.40 5.93 -0.74
N SER A 94 23.68 6.91 0.13
CA SER A 94 23.40 6.80 1.57
C SER A 94 21.91 6.65 1.85
N MET A 95 21.06 7.38 1.11
CA MET A 95 19.61 7.29 1.27
C MET A 95 19.10 5.90 0.90
N LYS A 96 19.69 5.27 -0.12
CA LYS A 96 19.36 3.91 -0.54
C LYS A 96 19.74 2.87 0.53
N GLU A 97 20.91 3.00 1.16
CA GLU A 97 21.31 2.12 2.27
C GLU A 97 20.41 2.29 3.50
N ASP A 98 20.11 3.54 3.88
CA ASP A 98 19.20 3.86 4.97
C ASP A 98 17.78 3.31 4.69
N MET A 99 17.34 3.34 3.44
CA MET A 99 16.05 2.78 3.03
C MET A 99 15.97 1.28 3.29
N LEU A 100 17.01 0.52 2.91
CA LEU A 100 17.06 -0.92 3.15
C LEU A 100 17.00 -1.24 4.66
N ALA A 101 17.70 -0.46 5.48
CA ALA A 101 17.63 -0.61 6.94
C ALA A 101 16.22 -0.35 7.49
N ARG A 102 15.55 0.72 7.00
CA ARG A 102 14.18 1.08 7.39
C ARG A 102 13.15 0.04 6.97
N ILE A 103 13.27 -0.54 5.77
CA ILE A 103 12.42 -1.64 5.29
C ILE A 103 12.54 -2.85 6.22
N GLY A 104 13.78 -3.22 6.59
CA GLY A 104 14.02 -4.31 7.53
C GLY A 104 13.44 -4.06 8.93
N ALA A 105 13.52 -2.82 9.43
CA ALA A 105 12.94 -2.43 10.71
C ALA A 105 11.40 -2.48 10.68
N LEU A 106 10.78 -1.92 9.64
CA LEU A 106 9.35 -1.97 9.41
C LEU A 106 8.83 -3.41 9.40
N CYS A 107 9.45 -4.31 8.64
CA CYS A 107 9.02 -5.71 8.56
C CYS A 107 9.15 -6.44 9.90
N LYS A 108 10.15 -6.11 10.71
CA LYS A 108 10.27 -6.63 12.09
C LYS A 108 9.16 -6.08 13.00
N ASN A 109 8.77 -4.81 12.87
CA ASN A 109 7.70 -4.22 13.67
C ASN A 109 6.33 -4.86 13.35
N LEU A 110 6.07 -5.16 12.08
CA LEU A 110 4.85 -5.87 11.67
C LEU A 110 4.71 -7.25 12.33
N SER A 111 5.83 -7.95 12.54
CA SER A 111 5.83 -9.24 13.25
C SER A 111 5.39 -9.16 14.72
N ARG A 112 5.34 -7.96 15.30
CA ARG A 112 4.93 -7.70 16.69
C ARG A 112 3.42 -7.39 16.83
N TYR A 113 2.67 -7.34 15.73
CA TYR A 113 1.24 -7.00 15.70
C TYR A 113 0.90 -5.62 16.28
N ASP A 114 1.82 -4.64 16.15
CA ASP A 114 1.59 -3.23 16.51
C ASP A 114 1.38 -2.42 15.23
N TYR A 115 0.18 -2.53 14.64
CA TYR A 115 -0.16 -1.93 13.35
C TYR A 115 -0.52 -0.46 13.44
N HIS A 116 -0.92 0.04 14.61
CA HIS A 116 -1.11 1.48 14.78
C HIS A 116 0.23 2.22 14.61
N THR A 117 1.26 1.77 15.34
CA THR A 117 2.62 2.29 15.18
C THR A 117 3.14 1.99 13.78
N SER A 118 2.96 0.76 13.30
CA SER A 118 3.47 0.37 11.97
C SER A 118 2.84 1.21 10.85
N LEU A 119 1.56 1.58 10.91
CA LEU A 119 0.92 2.43 9.89
C LEU A 119 1.58 3.82 9.82
N SER A 120 1.91 4.40 10.97
CA SER A 120 2.59 5.70 11.02
C SER A 120 4.02 5.66 10.47
N GLU A 121 4.72 4.53 10.61
CA GLU A 121 6.06 4.31 10.06
C GLU A 121 6.04 3.86 8.60
N PHE A 122 4.99 3.15 8.20
CA PHE A 122 4.81 2.53 6.89
C PHE A 122 4.67 3.57 5.78
N LEU A 123 3.79 4.57 5.95
CA LEU A 123 3.52 5.55 4.91
C LEU A 123 4.77 6.37 4.54
N PRO A 124 5.58 6.90 5.48
CA PRO A 124 6.84 7.55 5.15
C PRO A 124 7.82 6.66 4.37
N VAL A 125 7.95 5.37 4.73
CA VAL A 125 8.80 4.43 3.99
C VAL A 125 8.34 4.30 2.55
N LEU A 126 7.03 4.19 2.31
CA LEU A 126 6.49 4.12 0.95
C LEU A 126 6.71 5.40 0.15
N HIS A 127 6.53 6.56 0.78
CA HIS A 127 6.81 7.85 0.14
C HIS A 127 8.26 7.96 -0.30
N ASP A 128 9.20 7.55 0.56
CA ASP A 128 10.61 7.62 0.26
C ASP A 128 11.02 6.59 -0.81
N VAL A 129 10.41 5.39 -0.84
CA VAL A 129 10.60 4.44 -1.95
C VAL A 129 10.14 5.05 -3.27
N VAL A 130 8.96 5.67 -3.31
CA VAL A 130 8.46 6.32 -4.53
C VAL A 130 9.34 7.50 -4.92
N TYR A 131 9.86 8.26 -3.95
CA TYR A 131 10.85 9.29 -4.22
C TYR A 131 12.15 8.73 -4.81
N LEU A 132 12.63 7.57 -4.35
CA LEU A 132 13.82 6.94 -4.95
C LEU A 132 13.56 6.55 -6.42
N LEU A 133 12.34 6.10 -6.74
CA LEU A 133 11.99 5.65 -8.09
C LEU A 133 11.80 6.81 -9.08
N PHE A 134 11.20 7.92 -8.63
CA PHE A 134 10.77 9.01 -9.51
C PHE A 134 11.46 10.34 -9.23
N GLY A 135 12.34 10.40 -8.22
CA GLY A 135 13.05 11.60 -7.80
C GLY A 135 12.11 12.73 -7.40
N THR A 136 12.48 13.96 -7.76
CA THR A 136 11.70 15.17 -7.44
C THR A 136 10.31 15.20 -8.07
N LEU A 137 10.06 14.40 -9.12
CA LEU A 137 8.75 14.29 -9.75
C LEU A 137 7.69 13.77 -8.75
N ALA A 138 8.08 12.89 -7.83
CA ALA A 138 7.20 12.36 -6.78
C ALA A 138 6.65 13.45 -5.83
N LYS A 139 7.29 14.61 -5.78
CA LYS A 139 6.89 15.77 -4.96
C LYS A 139 6.01 16.77 -5.72
N SER A 140 5.77 16.56 -7.01
CA SER A 140 4.93 17.44 -7.82
C SER A 140 3.44 17.20 -7.57
N ASP A 141 2.64 18.26 -7.62
CA ASP A 141 1.18 18.17 -7.47
C ASP A 141 0.52 17.34 -8.59
N SER A 142 1.18 17.25 -9.75
CA SER A 142 0.76 16.47 -10.91
C SER A 142 1.26 15.01 -10.89
N PHE A 143 1.96 14.56 -9.85
CA PHE A 143 2.55 13.23 -9.84
C PHE A 143 1.51 12.12 -9.92
N LEU A 144 0.34 12.31 -9.30
CA LEU A 144 -0.75 11.34 -9.40
C LEU A 144 -1.20 11.17 -10.87
N GLU A 145 -1.32 12.28 -11.61
CA GLU A 145 -1.68 12.24 -13.03
C GLU A 145 -0.65 11.49 -13.86
N TYR A 146 0.62 11.75 -13.59
CA TYR A 146 1.73 11.05 -14.22
C TYR A 146 1.71 9.54 -13.90
N ALA A 147 1.55 9.17 -12.63
CA ALA A 147 1.56 7.79 -12.16
C ALA A 147 0.43 6.98 -12.82
N VAL A 148 -0.80 7.50 -12.79
CA VAL A 148 -1.98 6.87 -13.40
C VAL A 148 -1.81 6.69 -14.91
N ARG A 149 -1.17 7.64 -15.60
CA ARG A 149 -0.98 7.57 -17.05
C ARG A 149 0.03 6.50 -17.48
N ILE A 150 1.03 6.21 -16.65
CA ILE A 150 2.03 5.18 -16.92
C ILE A 150 1.49 3.81 -16.55
N ASP A 151 0.93 3.71 -15.35
CA ASP A 151 0.42 2.48 -14.78
C ASP A 151 -0.75 2.84 -13.84
N PRO A 152 -2.00 2.58 -14.26
CA PRO A 152 -3.19 2.87 -13.45
C PRO A 152 -3.18 2.18 -12.08
N ASP A 153 -2.59 0.99 -11.96
CA ASP A 153 -2.55 0.23 -10.71
C ASP A 153 -1.56 0.89 -9.75
N PHE A 154 -0.38 1.31 -10.25
CA PHE A 154 0.57 2.10 -9.48
C PHE A 154 0.01 3.48 -9.10
N GLY A 155 -0.67 4.16 -10.02
CA GLY A 155 -1.35 5.42 -9.75
C GLY A 155 -2.43 5.28 -8.66
N PHE A 156 -3.16 4.17 -8.66
CA PHE A 156 -4.12 3.87 -7.60
C PHE A 156 -3.45 3.57 -6.26
N PHE A 157 -2.34 2.82 -6.24
CA PHE A 157 -1.54 2.63 -5.04
C PHE A 157 -1.04 3.96 -4.46
N TRP A 158 -0.52 4.85 -5.32
CA TRP A 158 -0.10 6.18 -4.89
C TRP A 158 -1.26 6.99 -4.32
N TYR A 159 -2.42 6.96 -4.98
CA TYR A 159 -3.63 7.60 -4.47
C TYR A 159 -4.05 7.03 -3.12
N TYR A 160 -4.02 5.70 -2.96
CA TYR A 160 -4.36 5.00 -1.73
C TYR A 160 -3.54 5.50 -0.54
N ILE A 161 -2.22 5.50 -0.63
CA ILE A 161 -1.34 5.88 0.50
C ILE A 161 -1.47 7.36 0.87
N ASN A 162 -1.87 8.22 -0.07
CA ASN A 162 -2.09 9.65 0.14
C ASN A 162 -3.51 9.99 0.62
N SER A 163 -4.47 9.05 0.49
CA SER A 163 -5.89 9.31 0.79
C SER A 163 -6.34 8.75 2.13
N LEU A 164 -5.45 8.07 2.87
CA LEU A 164 -5.79 7.56 4.19
C LEU A 164 -5.99 8.74 5.16
N PRO A 165 -7.15 8.84 5.84
CA PRO A 165 -7.38 9.89 6.82
C PRO A 165 -6.52 9.67 8.08
N PRO A 166 -6.48 10.64 9.00
CA PRO A 166 -5.85 10.45 10.30
C PRO A 166 -6.37 9.17 10.99
N HIS A 167 -5.47 8.23 11.25
CA HIS A 167 -5.79 6.87 11.71
C HIS A 167 -5.75 6.73 13.25
N LYS A 168 -5.64 7.84 13.99
CA LYS A 168 -5.53 7.83 15.46
C LYS A 168 -6.71 7.11 16.13
N GLU A 169 -7.91 7.23 15.55
CA GLU A 169 -9.14 6.64 16.08
C GLU A 169 -9.49 5.27 15.46
N TRP A 170 -8.65 4.76 14.56
CA TRP A 170 -8.91 3.46 13.93
C TRP A 170 -8.66 2.30 14.90
N SER A 171 -9.46 1.25 14.75
CA SER A 171 -9.21 -0.02 15.44
C SER A 171 -7.92 -0.65 14.94
N GLU A 172 -7.32 -1.49 15.78
CA GLU A 172 -6.10 -2.23 15.43
C GLU A 172 -6.28 -3.06 14.14
N GLU A 173 -7.44 -3.70 13.96
CA GLU A 173 -7.73 -4.49 12.77
C GLU A 173 -7.84 -3.62 11.50
N LYS A 174 -8.34 -2.39 11.62
CA LYS A 174 -8.39 -1.45 10.49
C LYS A 174 -7.02 -0.93 10.12
N CYS A 175 -6.18 -0.60 11.10
CA CYS A 175 -4.77 -0.29 10.87
C CYS A 175 -4.03 -1.46 10.23
N ARG A 176 -4.25 -2.68 10.73
CA ARG A 176 -3.71 -3.92 10.15
C ARG A 176 -4.11 -4.08 8.69
N ALA A 177 -5.41 -3.99 8.39
CA ALA A 177 -5.91 -4.11 7.03
C ALA A 177 -5.28 -3.04 6.11
N ALA A 178 -5.17 -1.80 6.58
CA ALA A 178 -4.61 -0.70 5.80
C ALA A 178 -3.13 -0.91 5.46
N VAL A 179 -2.33 -1.36 6.43
CA VAL A 179 -0.91 -1.67 6.20
C VAL A 179 -0.77 -2.86 5.25
N LEU A 180 -1.51 -3.95 5.50
CA LEU A 180 -1.44 -5.16 4.68
C LEU A 180 -1.89 -4.92 3.24
N LEU A 181 -2.81 -3.99 3.00
CA LEU A 181 -3.19 -3.57 1.65
C LEU A 181 -2.03 -2.93 0.87
N GLY A 182 -1.29 -2.01 1.50
CA GLY A 182 -0.12 -1.42 0.86
C GLY A 182 0.99 -2.44 0.62
N ILE A 183 1.17 -3.37 1.56
CA ILE A 183 2.10 -4.51 1.44
C ILE A 183 1.67 -5.43 0.30
N CYS A 184 0.37 -5.67 0.14
CA CYS A 184 -0.17 -6.54 -0.88
C CYS A 184 0.14 -6.04 -2.30
N PHE A 185 -0.01 -4.74 -2.54
CA PHE A 185 0.38 -4.14 -3.82
C PHE A 185 1.86 -4.40 -4.13
N LEU A 186 2.77 -4.02 -3.22
CA LEU A 186 4.21 -4.15 -3.44
C LEU A 186 4.74 -5.59 -3.42
N ALA A 187 3.99 -6.52 -2.82
CA ALA A 187 4.28 -7.95 -2.93
C ALA A 187 3.95 -8.53 -4.32
N ASN A 188 3.10 -7.85 -5.09
CA ASN A 188 2.64 -8.27 -6.43
C ASN A 188 3.18 -7.39 -7.57
N PHE A 189 3.71 -6.20 -7.25
CA PHE A 189 4.36 -5.25 -8.18
C PHE A 189 5.76 -5.74 -8.59
#